data_AF-A0A3C0UGX6-F1
#
_entry.id   AF-A0A3C0UGX6-F1
#
_cell.length_a   1.000
_cell.length_b   1.000
_cell.length_c   1.000
_cell.angle_alpha   90.00
_cell.angle_beta   90.00
_cell.angle_gamma   90.00
#
_symmetry.space_group_name_H-M   'P 1'
#
loop_
_entity.id
_entity.type
_entity.pdbx_description
1 polymer ?
#
loop_
_entity_poly.entity_id
_entity_poly.type
_entity_poly.pdbx_seq_one_letter_code
_entity_poly.pdbx_strand_id
1 'polypeptide(L)'
;LDHYNGAYQATNYLLSRGLKKIGLVNGSLDIKLYDERYAGYRSALKEAGLKVPDEAVVHGIDGGIEAYRAATRILLNRVDIDAFFATSDDKALGVMRAIKDLGLSIPGDISVIGFDNADIALLLDPPL
;
A
#
# COMPACT_ATOMS: atom_id res chain seq x y z
N LEU A 1 12.68 9.55 -10.11
CA LEU A 1 12.41 8.13 -9.79
C LEU A 1 11.59 7.56 -10.93
N ASP A 2 11.80 6.32 -11.36
CA ASP A 2 10.86 5.66 -12.27
C ASP A 2 9.67 5.15 -11.45
N HIS A 3 8.55 5.88 -11.50
CA HIS A 3 7.37 5.60 -10.66
C HIS A 3 6.66 4.30 -11.04
N TYR A 4 6.60 3.99 -12.33
CA TYR A 4 6.01 2.76 -12.83
C TYR A 4 6.85 1.56 -12.38
N ASN A 5 8.15 1.57 -12.70
CA ASN A 5 9.01 0.43 -12.39
C ASN A 5 9.19 0.26 -10.88
N GLY A 6 9.27 1.35 -10.11
CA GLY A 6 9.32 1.28 -8.65
C GLY A 6 8.08 0.60 -8.07
N ALA A 7 6.88 0.97 -8.52
CA ALA A 7 5.64 0.38 -8.01
C ALA A 7 5.46 -1.07 -8.46
N TYR A 8 5.86 -1.38 -9.70
CA TYR A 8 5.91 -2.73 -10.22
C TYR A 8 6.83 -3.63 -9.37
N GLN A 9 8.03 -3.15 -9.03
CA GLN A 9 8.98 -3.86 -8.18
C GLN A 9 8.48 -4.02 -6.74
N ALA A 10 7.90 -2.97 -6.15
CA ALA A 10 7.31 -3.04 -4.80
C ALA A 10 6.19 -4.08 -4.73
N THR A 11 5.33 -4.11 -5.75
CA THR A 11 4.22 -5.09 -5.82
C THR A 11 4.76 -6.50 -6.04
N ASN A 12 5.73 -6.69 -6.95
CA ASN A 12 6.38 -7.98 -7.16
C ASN A 12 7.13 -8.48 -5.93
N TYR A 13 7.70 -7.58 -5.12
CA TYR A 13 8.29 -7.97 -3.85
C TYR A 13 7.24 -8.60 -2.94
N LEU A 14 6.08 -7.97 -2.73
CA LEU A 14 4.99 -8.54 -1.94
C LEU A 14 4.52 -9.91 -2.51
N LEU A 15 4.34 -9.98 -3.83
CA LEU A 15 3.95 -11.21 -4.52
C LEU A 15 4.98 -12.34 -4.31
N SER A 16 6.28 -12.02 -4.36
CA SER A 16 7.36 -12.99 -4.13
C SER A 16 7.38 -13.56 -2.71
N ARG A 17 6.79 -12.84 -1.75
CA ARG A 17 6.59 -13.29 -0.36
C ARG A 17 5.34 -14.14 -0.18
N GLY A 18 4.60 -14.41 -1.26
CA GLY A 18 3.37 -15.21 -1.25
C GLY A 18 2.09 -14.43 -0.92
N LEU A 19 2.19 -13.10 -0.76
CA LEU A 19 1.06 -12.21 -0.48
C LEU A 19 0.31 -11.95 -1.78
N LYS A 20 -1.00 -12.19 -1.82
CA LYS A 20 -1.79 -12.15 -3.08
C LYS A 20 -2.91 -11.13 -3.05
N LYS A 21 -3.39 -10.76 -1.85
CA LYS A 21 -4.44 -9.78 -1.67
C LYS A 21 -3.82 -8.47 -1.21
N ILE A 22 -3.35 -7.69 -2.17
CA ILE A 22 -2.59 -6.46 -1.93
C ILE A 22 -3.55 -5.28 -2.09
N GLY A 23 -3.86 -4.57 -1.01
CA GLY A 23 -4.55 -3.29 -1.07
C GLY A 23 -3.62 -2.16 -1.53
N LEU A 24 -4.19 -1.09 -2.07
CA LEU A 24 -3.45 0.08 -2.54
C LEU A 24 -4.00 1.36 -1.90
N VAL A 25 -3.11 2.14 -1.28
CA VAL A 25 -3.41 3.50 -0.80
C VAL A 25 -2.67 4.50 -1.68
N ASN A 26 -3.38 5.05 -2.67
CA ASN A 26 -2.80 5.90 -3.71
C ASN A 26 -3.27 7.37 -3.64
N GLY A 27 -2.45 8.27 -4.18
CA GLY A 27 -2.84 9.66 -4.43
C GLY A 27 -3.79 9.82 -5.62
N SER A 28 -4.05 11.06 -6.02
CA SER A 28 -4.94 11.37 -7.15
C SER A 28 -4.36 10.86 -8.48
N LEU A 29 -5.20 10.20 -9.29
CA LEU A 29 -4.83 9.75 -10.64
C LEU A 29 -4.64 10.90 -11.63
N ASP A 30 -5.09 12.12 -11.29
CA ASP A 30 -4.82 13.32 -12.11
C ASP A 30 -3.34 13.75 -12.03
N ILE A 31 -2.60 13.22 -11.07
CA ILE A 31 -1.17 13.49 -10.89
C ILE A 31 -0.38 12.32 -11.49
N LYS A 32 0.41 12.62 -12.51
CA LYS A 32 1.16 11.64 -13.32
C LYS A 32 1.91 10.59 -12.50
N LEU A 33 2.60 10.99 -11.43
CA LEU A 33 3.38 10.04 -10.62
C LEU A 33 2.50 8.97 -9.95
N TYR A 34 1.28 9.30 -9.52
CA TYR A 34 0.38 8.36 -8.87
C TYR A 34 -0.35 7.48 -9.89
N ASP A 35 -0.60 8.00 -11.08
CA ASP A 35 -1.07 7.19 -12.22
C ASP A 35 0.00 6.15 -12.62
N GLU A 36 1.27 6.56 -12.72
CA GLU A 36 2.38 5.67 -13.02
C GLU A 36 2.57 4.60 -11.93
N ARG A 37 2.53 4.99 -10.63
CA ARG A 37 2.59 4.03 -9.52
C ARG A 37 1.42 3.03 -9.57
N TYR A 38 0.21 3.50 -9.88
CA TYR A 38 -0.95 2.61 -10.03
C TYR A 38 -0.80 1.66 -11.22
N ALA A 39 -0.30 2.15 -12.35
CA ALA A 39 -0.05 1.33 -13.53
C ALA A 39 0.96 0.21 -13.24
N GLY A 40 2.07 0.51 -12.53
CA GLY A 40 3.06 -0.49 -12.14
C GLY A 40 2.48 -1.59 -11.24
N TYR A 41 1.70 -1.18 -10.23
CA TYR A 41 0.97 -2.09 -9.35
C TYR A 41 0.02 -3.02 -10.12
N ARG A 42 -0.80 -2.47 -11.03
CA ARG A 42 -1.73 -3.27 -11.84
C ARG A 42 -1.01 -4.26 -12.75
N SER A 43 0.09 -3.84 -13.36
CA SER A 43 0.87 -4.71 -14.25
C SER A 43 1.46 -5.90 -13.50
N ALA A 44 2.03 -5.68 -12.32
CA ALA A 44 2.57 -6.76 -11.49
C ALA A 44 1.49 -7.78 -11.10
N LEU A 45 0.31 -7.33 -10.65
CA LEU A 45 -0.82 -8.22 -10.35
C LEU A 45 -1.28 -9.00 -11.59
N LYS A 46 -1.42 -8.31 -12.73
CA LYS A 46 -1.85 -8.92 -13.99
C LYS A 46 -0.89 -10.01 -14.45
N GLU A 47 0.42 -9.77 -14.38
CA GLU A 47 1.44 -10.76 -14.74
C GLU A 47 1.46 -11.96 -13.80
N ALA A 48 1.13 -11.77 -12.52
CA ALA A 48 0.93 -12.84 -11.55
C ALA A 48 -0.42 -13.58 -11.71
N GLY A 49 -1.25 -13.20 -12.69
CA GLY A 49 -2.58 -13.79 -12.91
C GLY A 49 -3.62 -13.40 -11.86
N LEU A 50 -3.39 -12.31 -11.13
CA LEU A 50 -4.26 -11.78 -10.08
C LEU A 50 -5.08 -10.60 -10.60
N LYS A 51 -6.26 -10.40 -9.99
CA LYS A 51 -7.09 -9.22 -10.23
C LYS A 51 -6.76 -8.15 -9.19
N VAL A 52 -7.01 -6.90 -9.55
CA VAL A 52 -7.01 -5.80 -8.59
C VAL A 52 -8.17 -6.00 -7.61
N PRO A 53 -7.95 -5.95 -6.29
CA PRO A 53 -9.02 -5.96 -5.30
C PRO A 53 -9.62 -4.56 -5.19
N ASP A 54 -10.61 -4.25 -6.03
CA ASP A 54 -11.21 -2.91 -6.14
C ASP A 54 -11.70 -2.37 -4.79
N GLU A 55 -12.18 -3.24 -3.90
CA GLU A 55 -12.61 -2.92 -2.53
C GLU A 55 -11.47 -2.52 -1.58
N ALA A 56 -10.21 -2.81 -1.93
CA ALA A 56 -9.01 -2.47 -1.18
C ALA A 56 -8.11 -1.44 -1.90
N VAL A 57 -8.59 -0.83 -2.99
CA VAL A 57 -7.88 0.24 -3.70
C VAL A 57 -8.56 1.58 -3.44
N VAL A 58 -7.77 2.56 -2.98
CA VAL A 58 -8.22 3.95 -2.80
C VAL A 58 -7.29 4.91 -3.54
N HIS A 59 -7.90 5.95 -4.10
CA HIS A 59 -7.23 7.04 -4.80
C HIS A 59 -7.57 8.38 -4.13
N GLY A 60 -6.80 9.42 -4.45
CA GLY A 60 -7.02 10.77 -3.90
C GLY A 60 -6.64 10.91 -2.43
N ILE A 61 -5.73 10.08 -1.93
CA ILE A 61 -5.18 10.18 -0.58
C ILE A 61 -3.97 11.11 -0.62
N ASP A 62 -4.03 12.22 0.10
CA ASP A 62 -2.95 13.23 0.04
C ASP A 62 -1.86 12.97 1.08
N GLY A 63 -2.22 12.51 2.30
CA GLY A 63 -1.25 12.25 3.37
C GLY A 63 -1.62 11.13 4.33
N GLY A 64 -0.86 11.03 5.42
CA GLY A 64 -0.97 9.95 6.40
C GLY A 64 -2.29 9.90 7.17
N ILE A 65 -2.94 11.03 7.46
CA ILE A 65 -4.22 11.05 8.19
C ILE A 65 -5.34 10.46 7.34
N GLU A 66 -5.39 10.82 6.06
CA GLU A 66 -6.35 10.29 5.10
C GLU A 66 -6.09 8.81 4.83
N ALA A 67 -4.81 8.42 4.74
CA ALA A 67 -4.40 7.02 4.62
C ALA A 67 -4.86 6.18 5.83
N TYR A 68 -4.69 6.70 7.05
CA TYR A 68 -5.19 6.07 8.27
C TYR A 68 -6.70 5.82 8.21
N ARG A 69 -7.48 6.84 7.84
CA ARG A 69 -8.95 6.72 7.74
C ARG A 69 -9.36 5.70 6.68
N ALA A 70 -8.71 5.73 5.52
CA ALA A 70 -9.00 4.81 4.43
C ALA A 70 -8.67 3.36 4.80
N ALA A 71 -7.48 3.11 5.37
CA ALA A 71 -7.07 1.79 5.83
C ALA A 71 -7.98 1.28 6.95
N THR A 72 -8.31 2.12 7.94
CA THR A 72 -9.25 1.77 9.02
C THR A 72 -10.60 1.31 8.45
N ARG A 73 -11.14 2.02 7.46
CA ARG A 73 -12.41 1.65 6.81
C ARG A 73 -12.32 0.31 6.08
N ILE A 74 -11.24 0.08 5.33
CA ILE A 74 -11.00 -1.19 4.61
C ILE A 74 -10.96 -2.36 5.61
N LEU A 75 -10.21 -2.21 6.69
CA LEU A 75 -10.03 -3.25 7.71
C LEU A 75 -11.31 -3.52 8.52
N LEU A 76 -12.04 -2.48 8.91
CA LEU A 76 -13.33 -2.64 9.62
C LEU A 76 -14.41 -3.30 8.77
N ASN A 77 -14.36 -3.09 7.44
CA ASN A 77 -15.23 -3.78 6.49
C ASN A 77 -14.82 -5.25 6.26
N ARG A 78 -13.79 -5.74 6.97
CA ARG A 78 -13.25 -7.10 6.84
C ARG A 78 -12.90 -7.46 5.40
N VAL A 79 -12.41 -6.49 4.66
CA VAL A 79 -11.84 -6.75 3.33
C VAL A 79 -10.63 -7.65 3.51
N ASP A 80 -10.63 -8.77 2.80
CA ASP A 80 -9.62 -9.80 2.92
C ASP A 80 -8.34 -9.36 2.19
N ILE A 81 -7.36 -8.88 2.94
CA ILE A 81 -6.06 -8.42 2.44
C ILE A 81 -4.92 -9.01 3.27
N ASP A 82 -3.81 -9.30 2.59
CA ASP A 82 -2.58 -9.80 3.21
C ASP A 82 -1.54 -8.67 3.33
N ALA A 83 -1.68 -7.61 2.53
CA ALA A 83 -0.75 -6.49 2.51
C ALA A 83 -1.37 -5.17 2.03
N PHE A 84 -0.74 -4.06 2.39
CA PHE A 84 -0.95 -2.76 1.75
C PHE A 84 0.31 -2.29 1.02
N PHE A 85 0.13 -1.78 -0.18
CA PHE A 85 1.07 -0.87 -0.82
C PHE A 85 0.59 0.57 -0.63
N ALA A 86 1.35 1.35 0.14
CA ALA A 86 1.13 2.78 0.32
C ALA A 86 2.07 3.56 -0.60
N THR A 87 1.52 4.42 -1.47
CA THR A 87 2.31 5.06 -2.52
C THR A 87 3.17 6.22 -2.06
N SER A 88 3.37 6.42 -0.76
CA SER A 88 4.40 7.25 -0.16
C SER A 88 4.59 6.86 1.31
N ASP A 89 5.74 7.16 1.91
CA ASP A 89 6.02 6.78 3.31
C ASP A 89 5.10 7.47 4.33
N ASP A 90 4.66 8.71 4.05
CA ASP A 90 3.64 9.38 4.88
C ASP A 90 2.30 8.62 4.89
N LYS A 91 1.87 8.10 3.73
CA LYS A 91 0.68 7.23 3.65
C LYS A 91 0.92 5.92 4.38
N ALA A 92 2.13 5.35 4.24
CA ALA A 92 2.50 4.11 4.91
C ALA A 92 2.42 4.25 6.43
N LEU A 93 2.90 5.35 7.00
CA LEU A 93 2.73 5.68 8.42
C LEU A 93 1.25 5.65 8.84
N GLY A 94 0.38 6.28 8.06
CA GLY A 94 -1.06 6.26 8.29
C GLY A 94 -1.67 4.85 8.28
N VAL A 95 -1.31 4.05 7.28
CA VAL A 95 -1.73 2.64 7.15
C VAL A 95 -1.26 1.83 8.34
N MET A 96 0.03 1.92 8.70
CA MET A 96 0.60 1.20 9.84
C MET A 96 -0.10 1.56 11.15
N ARG A 97 -0.43 2.84 11.33
CA ARG A 97 -1.18 3.29 12.50
C ARG A 97 -2.56 2.66 12.57
N ALA A 98 -3.28 2.56 11.44
CA ALA A 98 -4.60 1.95 11.38
C ALA A 98 -4.58 0.47 11.74
N ILE A 99 -3.60 -0.28 11.20
CA ILE A 99 -3.41 -1.70 11.50
C ILE A 99 -3.17 -1.89 13.01
N LYS A 100 -2.24 -1.11 13.59
CA LYS A 100 -1.92 -1.18 15.01
C LYS A 100 -3.09 -0.82 15.93
N ASP A 101 -3.84 0.25 15.62
CA ASP A 101 -4.99 0.67 16.44
C ASP A 101 -6.12 -0.38 16.43
N LEU A 102 -6.21 -1.22 15.40
CA LEU A 102 -7.13 -2.36 15.32
C LEU A 102 -6.59 -3.64 15.97
N GLY A 103 -5.42 -3.58 16.62
CA GLY A 103 -4.80 -4.71 17.32
C GLY A 103 -4.18 -5.76 16.41
N LEU A 104 -3.97 -5.43 15.13
CA LEU A 104 -3.31 -6.30 14.15
C LEU A 104 -1.79 -6.06 14.16
N SER A 105 -1.03 -7.10 13.87
CA SER A 105 0.43 -7.08 13.84
C SER A 105 0.98 -6.83 12.44
N ILE A 106 2.12 -6.13 12.38
CA ILE A 106 2.89 -5.87 11.16
C ILE A 106 4.27 -6.52 11.33
N PRO A 107 4.74 -7.37 10.41
CA PRO A 107 4.07 -7.86 9.20
C PRO A 107 3.19 -9.10 9.43
N GLY A 108 2.95 -9.50 10.69
CA GLY A 108 2.35 -10.80 11.04
C GLY A 108 0.95 -11.03 10.47
N ASP A 109 0.03 -10.09 10.70
CA ASP A 109 -1.34 -10.16 10.17
C ASP A 109 -1.44 -9.46 8.81
N ILE A 110 -0.83 -8.28 8.69
CA ILE A 110 -0.86 -7.47 7.46
C ILE A 110 0.53 -6.88 7.22
N SER A 111 1.08 -7.15 6.03
CA SER A 111 2.33 -6.52 5.58
C SER A 111 2.09 -5.12 5.03
N VAL A 112 3.07 -4.22 5.17
CA VAL A 112 3.01 -2.87 4.58
C VAL A 112 4.28 -2.63 3.79
N ILE A 113 4.16 -2.10 2.58
CA ILE A 113 5.28 -1.54 1.83
C ILE A 113 5.00 -0.07 1.53
N GLY A 114 5.98 0.77 1.85
CA GLY A 114 5.96 2.20 1.55
C GLY A 114 6.52 2.53 0.17
N PHE A 115 6.82 3.80 -0.04
CA PHE A 115 7.41 4.31 -1.27
C PHE A 115 8.10 5.63 -0.95
N ASP A 116 9.22 5.92 -1.64
CA ASP A 116 10.10 7.09 -1.47
C ASP A 116 11.32 6.86 -0.55
N ASN A 117 11.30 5.85 0.33
CA ASN A 117 12.42 5.50 1.23
C ASN A 117 12.97 6.73 1.99
N ALA A 118 12.07 7.57 2.46
CA ALA A 118 12.35 8.74 3.27
C ALA A 118 12.90 8.34 4.64
N ASP A 119 13.74 9.19 5.24
CA ASP A 119 14.39 8.92 6.52
C ASP A 119 13.42 8.54 7.66
N ILE A 120 12.17 9.02 7.57
CA ILE A 120 11.11 8.68 8.53
C ILE A 120 10.78 7.18 8.55
N ALA A 121 10.97 6.45 7.44
CA ALA A 121 10.72 5.02 7.33
C ALA A 121 11.53 4.20 8.35
N LEU A 122 12.77 4.63 8.63
CA LEU A 122 13.66 4.02 9.62
C LEU A 122 13.23 4.29 11.08
N LEU A 123 12.39 5.32 11.28
CA LEU A 123 11.87 5.72 12.59
C LEU A 123 10.50 5.11 12.89
N LEU A 124 9.91 4.38 11.93
CA LEU A 124 8.66 3.66 12.13
C LEU A 124 8.88 2.39 12.95
N ASP A 125 7.80 1.92 13.54
CA ASP A 125 7.78 0.67 14.30
C ASP A 125 6.70 -0.24 13.71
N PRO A 126 7.02 -1.43 13.16
CA PRO A 126 8.37 -1.80 12.73
C PRO A 126 8.89 -0.82 11.64
N PRO A 127 10.21 -0.73 11.40
CA PRO A 127 10.73 0.04 10.28
C PRO A 127 10.25 -0.54 8.95
N LEU A 128 10.04 0.33 7.94
CA LEU A 128 9.63 -0.06 6.58
C LEU A 128 10.82 -0.44 5.69
#